data_AF-A0A318Q9M5-F1
#
_entry.id   AF-A0A318Q9M5-F1
#
_cell.length_a   1.000
_cell.length_b   1.000
_cell.length_c   1.000
_cell.angle_alpha   90.00
_cell.angle_beta   90.00
_cell.angle_gamma   90.00
#
_symmetry.space_group_name_H-M   'P 1'
#
loop_
_entity.id
_entity.type
_entity.pdbx_description
1 polymer ?
#
loop_
_entity_poly.entity_id
_entity_poly.type
_entity_poly.pdbx_seq_one_letter_code
_entity_poly.pdbx_strand_id
1 'polypeptide(L)'
;MSARPAQRVEMVPVERITILNPRIRNPRLFREIVDSIARIGLKRPITEGICPEAIDLLKDRHIPIATFVELKRLKPVRQIEAAMAMNSMNKYSVSYAKSIVAATREDLLVATRRRPARGLTETQIAIMERESATLDREFKIIEKDYGRDHLVLTLAVGYIRALLGNARVVRYLAQCHPMILAEFQKIAQFQAAS
;
A
#
# COMPACT_ATOMS: atom_id res chain seq x y z
N MET A 1 -61.46 21.52 1.32
CA MET A 1 -60.44 20.51 1.00
C MET A 1 -60.39 20.37 -0.52
N SER A 2 -59.34 20.87 -1.19
CA SER A 2 -59.21 20.82 -2.66
C SER A 2 -58.22 19.72 -3.04
N ALA A 3 -58.66 18.76 -3.86
CA ALA A 3 -57.85 17.63 -4.32
C ALA A 3 -56.82 18.10 -5.34
N ARG A 4 -55.54 17.77 -5.14
CA ARG A 4 -54.47 18.04 -6.11
C ARG A 4 -54.75 17.24 -7.40
N PRO A 5 -54.67 17.85 -8.60
CA PRO A 5 -54.81 17.09 -9.84
C PRO A 5 -53.66 16.10 -9.96
N ALA A 6 -53.98 14.88 -10.43
CA ALA A 6 -53.01 13.81 -10.62
C ALA A 6 -51.88 14.25 -11.57
N GLN A 7 -50.62 14.09 -11.15
CA GLN A 7 -49.46 14.37 -11.99
C GLN A 7 -49.53 13.49 -13.25
N ARG A 8 -49.61 14.13 -14.42
CA ARG A 8 -49.64 13.46 -15.72
C ARG A 8 -48.28 12.80 -15.97
N VAL A 9 -48.26 11.48 -16.05
CA VAL A 9 -47.07 10.70 -16.38
C VAL A 9 -46.94 10.64 -17.90
N GLU A 10 -45.82 11.11 -18.44
CA GLU A 10 -45.50 11.04 -19.87
C GLU A 10 -44.22 10.23 -20.09
N MET A 11 -44.21 9.40 -21.13
CA MET A 11 -43.06 8.58 -21.49
C MET A 11 -41.97 9.42 -22.12
N VAL A 12 -40.77 9.40 -21.54
CA VAL A 12 -39.58 10.07 -22.08
C VAL A 12 -38.72 9.05 -22.84
N PRO A 13 -38.46 9.25 -24.15
CA PRO A 13 -37.52 8.41 -24.89
C PRO A 13 -36.12 8.42 -24.25
N VAL A 14 -35.50 7.25 -24.08
CA VAL A 14 -34.20 7.08 -23.41
C VAL A 14 -33.10 7.92 -24.07
N GLU A 15 -33.15 8.08 -25.39
CA GLU A 15 -32.26 8.90 -26.20
C GLU A 15 -32.27 10.41 -25.85
N ARG A 16 -33.28 10.89 -25.11
CA ARG A 16 -33.34 12.26 -24.59
C ARG A 16 -32.75 12.42 -23.18
N ILE A 17 -32.29 11.34 -22.55
CA ILE A 17 -31.72 11.35 -21.21
C ILE A 17 -30.20 11.51 -21.30
N THR A 18 -29.67 12.69 -20.95
CA THR A 18 -28.21 12.88 -20.85
C THR A 18 -27.74 12.46 -19.46
N ILE A 19 -26.99 11.35 -19.38
CA ILE A 19 -26.35 10.92 -18.13
C ILE A 19 -25.09 11.77 -17.93
N LEU A 20 -25.18 12.78 -17.05
CA LEU A 20 -23.98 13.41 -16.51
C LEU A 20 -23.24 12.35 -15.69
N ASN A 21 -22.16 11.79 -16.23
CA ASN A 21 -21.27 10.88 -15.52
C ASN A 21 -20.23 11.71 -14.75
N PRO A 22 -20.41 11.97 -13.45
CA PRO A 22 -19.49 12.80 -12.65
C PRO A 22 -18.09 12.16 -12.49
N ARG A 23 -17.88 10.94 -12.99
CA ARG A 23 -16.60 10.22 -12.92
C ARG A 23 -15.72 10.42 -14.15
N ILE A 24 -16.11 11.25 -15.12
CA ILE A 24 -15.19 11.65 -16.20
C ILE A 24 -14.14 12.57 -15.57
N ARG A 25 -13.04 11.96 -15.16
CA ARG A 25 -11.86 12.60 -14.60
C ARG A 25 -11.23 13.49 -15.68
N ASN A 26 -11.68 14.73 -15.79
CA ASN A 26 -11.09 15.71 -16.72
C ASN A 26 -9.63 15.97 -16.31
N PRO A 27 -8.63 15.43 -17.04
CA PRO A 27 -7.24 15.45 -16.61
C PRO A 27 -6.60 16.84 -16.68
N ARG A 28 -7.25 17.79 -17.38
CA ARG A 28 -6.86 19.21 -17.37
C ARG A 28 -7.36 19.89 -16.10
N LEU A 29 -8.65 19.74 -15.79
CA LEU A 29 -9.24 20.28 -14.56
C LEU A 29 -8.58 19.71 -13.30
N PHE A 30 -8.27 18.42 -13.28
CA PHE A 30 -7.53 17.81 -12.17
C PHE A 30 -6.13 18.41 -12.01
N ARG A 31 -5.39 18.61 -13.12
CA ARG A 31 -4.08 19.27 -13.09
C ARG A 31 -4.18 20.70 -12.60
N GLU A 32 -5.14 21.47 -13.09
CA GLU A 32 -5.36 22.86 -12.64
C GLU A 32 -5.67 22.93 -11.14
N ILE A 33 -6.48 22.01 -10.62
CA ILE A 33 -6.75 21.90 -9.18
C ILE A 33 -5.48 21.54 -8.40
N VAL A 34 -4.69 20.58 -8.87
CA VAL A 34 -3.42 20.19 -8.23
C VAL A 34 -2.41 21.33 -8.24
N ASP A 35 -2.25 22.03 -9.37
CA ASP A 35 -1.35 23.17 -9.54
C ASP A 35 -1.81 24.39 -8.74
N SER A 36 -3.12 24.57 -8.58
CA SER A 36 -3.71 25.59 -7.71
C SER A 36 -3.45 25.28 -6.23
N ILE A 37 -3.67 24.03 -5.80
CA ILE A 37 -3.36 23.57 -4.45
C ILE A 37 -1.87 23.73 -4.13
N ALA A 38 -0.99 23.43 -5.09
CA ALA A 38 0.45 23.62 -4.97
C ALA A 38 0.83 25.11 -4.86
N ARG A 39 0.25 25.97 -5.70
CA ARG A 39 0.48 27.43 -5.68
C ARG A 39 -0.02 28.12 -4.41
N ILE A 40 -1.17 27.69 -3.88
CA ILE A 40 -1.77 28.27 -2.67
C ILE A 40 -1.17 27.64 -1.40
N GLY A 41 -0.41 26.54 -1.52
CA GLY A 41 0.21 25.85 -0.38
C GLY A 41 -0.78 25.06 0.48
N LEU A 42 -1.98 24.75 -0.05
CA LEU A 42 -3.05 24.05 0.67
C LEU A 42 -2.71 22.58 0.97
N LYS A 43 -1.79 21.99 0.20
CA LYS A 43 -1.15 20.70 0.53
C LYS A 43 0.36 20.84 0.41
N ARG A 44 1.00 21.03 1.56
CA ARG A 44 2.44 20.85 1.71
C ARG A 44 2.81 19.39 1.45
N PRO A 45 3.88 19.09 0.69
CA PRO A 45 4.31 17.71 0.50
C PRO A 45 4.63 17.09 1.86
N ILE A 46 4.25 15.81 2.05
CA ILE A 46 4.44 15.09 3.33
C ILE A 46 5.92 15.09 3.74
N THR A 47 6.82 15.18 2.76
CA THR A 47 8.27 15.24 2.89
C THR A 47 8.84 16.61 3.25
N GLU A 48 8.03 17.69 3.29
CA GLU A 48 8.50 19.02 3.70
C GLU A 48 9.03 18.97 5.15
N GLY A 49 10.30 19.33 5.34
CA GLY A 49 10.99 19.24 6.64
C GLY A 49 11.74 17.93 6.89
N ILE A 50 11.80 17.02 5.91
CA ILE A 50 12.68 15.86 5.90
C ILE A 50 13.83 16.13 4.92
N CYS A 51 15.07 15.78 5.30
CA CYS A 51 16.21 15.89 4.42
C CYS A 51 16.11 14.94 3.22
N PRO A 52 16.61 15.33 2.04
CA PRO A 52 16.50 14.55 0.81
C PRO A 52 17.12 13.15 0.95
N GLU A 53 18.22 13.02 1.69
CA GLU A 53 18.88 11.75 1.93
C GLU A 53 17.99 10.76 2.72
N ALA A 54 17.26 11.24 3.72
CA ALA A 54 16.32 10.41 4.47
C ALA A 54 15.09 10.05 3.62
N ILE A 55 14.66 10.92 2.70
CA ILE A 55 13.60 10.61 1.74
C ILE A 55 14.05 9.49 0.80
N ASP A 56 15.27 9.59 0.27
CA ASP A 56 15.83 8.59 -0.63
C ASP A 56 15.97 7.21 0.02
N LEU A 57 16.30 7.17 1.31
CA LEU A 57 16.34 5.92 2.08
C LEU A 57 14.95 5.29 2.28
N LEU A 58 13.88 6.08 2.21
CA LEU A 58 12.52 5.66 2.58
C LEU A 58 11.54 5.58 1.40
N LYS A 59 11.94 5.99 0.18
CA LYS A 59 11.05 6.16 -0.98
C LYS A 59 10.32 4.90 -1.45
N ASP A 60 10.93 3.73 -1.27
CA ASP A 60 10.40 2.43 -1.71
C ASP A 60 9.76 1.64 -0.56
N ARG A 61 9.37 2.31 0.53
CA ARG A 61 8.83 1.66 1.73
C ARG A 61 7.39 2.09 1.99
N HIS A 62 6.59 1.15 2.49
CA HIS A 62 5.23 1.47 2.92
C HIS A 62 5.27 2.07 4.33
N ILE A 63 5.12 3.40 4.40
CA ILE A 63 5.29 4.16 5.64
C ILE A 63 4.00 4.94 5.94
N PRO A 64 3.43 4.82 7.15
CA PRO A 64 2.34 5.68 7.59
C PRO A 64 2.73 7.16 7.56
N ILE A 65 1.82 8.03 7.10
CA ILE A 65 2.06 9.48 7.01
C ILE A 65 2.47 10.08 8.37
N ALA A 66 1.88 9.59 9.46
CA ALA A 66 2.19 10.03 10.82
C ALA A 66 3.65 9.73 11.24
N THR A 67 4.31 8.75 10.64
CA THR A 67 5.73 8.47 10.88
C THR A 67 6.62 9.62 10.42
N PHE A 68 6.30 10.24 9.28
CA PHE A 68 7.03 11.43 8.81
C PHE A 68 6.85 12.63 9.74
N VAL A 69 5.71 12.75 10.44
CA VAL A 69 5.50 13.80 11.45
C VAL A 69 6.49 13.66 12.60
N GLU A 70 6.77 12.44 13.04
CA GLU A 70 7.77 12.18 14.10
C GLU A 70 9.20 12.45 13.60
N LEU A 71 9.54 12.04 12.38
CA LEU A 71 10.86 12.29 11.80
C LEU A 71 11.16 13.79 11.62
N LYS A 72 10.14 14.63 11.37
CA LYS A 72 10.30 16.11 11.32
C LYS A 72 10.76 16.73 12.64
N ARG A 73 10.66 15.99 13.76
CA ARG A 73 11.15 16.45 15.07
C ARG A 73 12.66 16.28 15.21
N LEU A 74 13.30 15.54 14.31
CA LEU A 74 14.73 15.29 14.28
C LEU A 74 15.41 16.30 13.34
N LYS A 75 16.65 16.70 13.67
CA LYS A 75 17.51 17.46 12.76
C LYS A 75 17.95 16.59 11.56
N PRO A 76 18.37 17.19 10.43
CA PRO A 76 18.72 16.47 9.20
C PRO A 76 19.66 15.28 9.41
N VAL A 77 20.77 15.44 10.14
CA VAL A 77 21.72 14.36 10.41
C VAL A 77 21.04 13.18 11.10
N ARG A 78 20.17 13.46 12.08
CA ARG A 78 19.49 12.42 12.85
C ARG A 78 18.32 11.79 12.08
N GLN A 79 17.70 12.50 11.14
CA GLN A 79 16.71 11.93 10.23
C GLN A 79 17.32 10.81 9.36
N ILE A 80 18.55 11.01 8.88
CA ILE A 80 19.28 10.02 8.08
C ILE A 80 19.56 8.77 8.91
N GLU A 81 20.12 8.93 10.11
CA GLU A 81 20.38 7.82 11.02
C GLU A 81 19.10 7.07 11.42
N ALA A 82 18.02 7.80 11.69
CA ALA A 82 16.72 7.21 11.97
C ALA A 82 16.21 6.38 10.78
N ALA A 83 16.28 6.91 9.57
CA ALA A 83 15.89 6.20 8.35
C ALA A 83 16.75 4.93 8.13
N MET A 84 18.07 5.00 8.37
CA MET A 84 18.95 3.83 8.32
C MET A 84 18.57 2.78 9.36
N ALA A 85 18.27 3.18 10.60
CA ALA A 85 17.83 2.27 11.66
C ALA A 85 16.48 1.61 11.32
N MET A 86 15.53 2.37 10.78
CA MET A 86 14.23 1.86 10.33
C MET A 86 14.36 0.85 9.20
N ASN A 87 15.24 1.10 8.22
CA ASN A 87 15.56 0.15 7.15
C ASN A 87 16.24 -1.11 7.69
N SER A 88 17.23 -0.95 8.58
CA SER A 88 17.99 -2.06 9.16
C SER A 88 17.09 -3.01 9.96
N MET A 89 16.09 -2.45 10.66
CA MET A 89 15.13 -3.22 11.45
C MET A 89 13.88 -3.61 10.67
N ASN A 90 13.73 -3.12 9.43
CA ASN A 90 12.51 -3.22 8.62
C ASN A 90 11.24 -2.77 9.37
N LYS A 91 11.33 -1.71 10.18
CA LYS A 91 10.24 -1.20 11.05
C LYS A 91 9.92 0.26 10.73
N TYR A 92 8.71 0.50 10.21
CA TYR A 92 8.27 1.85 9.77
C TYR A 92 7.07 2.41 10.55
N SER A 93 6.73 1.79 11.67
CA SER A 93 5.57 2.19 12.47
C SER A 93 5.76 3.55 13.14
N VAL A 94 4.65 4.23 13.43
CA VAL A 94 4.63 5.50 14.16
C VAL A 94 5.21 5.31 15.56
N SER A 95 4.91 4.18 16.20
CA SER A 95 5.46 3.79 17.51
C SER A 95 6.98 3.73 17.47
N TYR A 96 7.56 3.05 16.48
CA TYR A 96 9.00 2.91 16.37
C TYR A 96 9.70 4.25 16.07
N ALA A 97 9.10 5.12 15.24
CA ALA A 97 9.64 6.48 15.08
C ALA A 97 9.59 7.30 16.39
N LYS A 98 8.54 7.14 17.20
CA LYS A 98 8.46 7.78 18.53
C LYS A 98 9.54 7.29 19.49
N SER A 99 9.91 6.01 19.49
CA SER A 99 11.02 5.54 20.33
C SER A 99 12.36 6.11 19.87
N ILE A 100 12.59 6.22 18.56
CA ILE A 100 13.80 6.88 18.04
C ILE A 100 13.85 8.34 18.50
N VAL A 101 12.73 9.08 18.39
CA VAL A 101 12.66 10.48 18.85
C VAL A 101 12.86 10.58 20.37
N ALA A 102 12.26 9.70 21.15
CA ALA A 102 12.39 9.69 22.61
C ALA A 102 13.81 9.33 23.10
N ALA A 103 14.52 8.47 22.36
CA ALA A 103 15.91 8.08 22.66
C ALA A 103 16.95 9.06 22.09
N THR A 104 16.52 10.07 21.32
CA THR A 104 17.43 11.03 20.69
C THR A 104 17.78 12.16 21.66
N ARG A 105 19.06 12.52 21.70
CA ARG A 105 19.57 13.65 22.49
C ARG A 105 18.97 14.98 22.02
N GLU A 106 18.75 15.92 22.95
CA GLU A 106 18.07 17.19 22.67
C GLU A 106 18.78 18.06 21.62
N ASP A 107 20.10 17.98 21.50
CA ASP A 107 20.91 18.69 20.51
C ASP A 107 20.64 18.27 19.07
N LEU A 108 20.07 17.08 18.87
CA LEU A 108 19.69 16.52 17.57
C LEU A 108 18.19 16.68 17.28
N LEU A 109 17.43 17.36 18.15
CA LEU A 109 16.02 17.65 17.96
C LEU A 109 15.82 19.05 17.37
N VAL A 110 14.80 19.22 16.54
CA VAL A 110 14.34 20.54 16.09
C VAL A 110 13.67 21.20 17.29
N ALA A 111 14.10 22.41 17.65
CA ALA A 111 13.73 23.12 18.88
C ALA A 111 12.27 23.64 18.91
N THR A 112 11.30 22.78 18.60
CA THR A 112 9.89 23.12 18.59
C THR A 112 9.26 22.71 19.92
N ARG A 113 9.11 23.72 20.80
CA ARG A 113 8.29 23.76 22.03
C ARG A 113 8.29 22.49 22.91
N ARG A 114 8.99 22.60 24.05
CA ARG A 114 8.96 21.69 25.19
C ARG A 114 7.54 21.17 25.47
N ARG A 115 7.31 19.88 25.23
CA ARG A 115 6.70 19.05 26.29
C ARG A 115 7.88 18.47 27.07
N PRO A 116 7.89 18.53 28.42
CA PRO A 116 8.94 17.87 29.17
C PRO A 116 9.05 16.44 28.65
N ALA A 117 10.28 16.02 28.35
CA ALA A 117 10.59 14.69 27.88
C ALA A 117 10.21 13.69 28.98
N ARG A 118 8.92 13.34 29.08
CA ARG A 118 8.54 12.05 29.58
C ARG A 118 9.04 11.09 28.51
N GLY A 119 10.09 10.35 28.83
CA GLY A 119 10.42 9.13 28.10
C GLY A 119 9.16 8.28 27.92
N LEU A 120 9.20 7.32 27.00
CA LEU A 120 8.09 6.40 26.79
C LEU A 120 7.67 5.82 28.16
N THR A 121 6.40 5.94 28.50
CA THR A 121 5.91 5.30 29.72
C THR A 121 6.08 3.79 29.58
N GLU A 122 6.29 3.08 30.67
CA GLU A 122 6.42 1.61 30.65
C GLU A 122 5.23 0.95 29.93
N THR A 123 4.03 1.52 30.08
CA THR A 123 2.83 1.14 29.34
C THR A 123 2.94 1.37 27.82
N GLN A 124 3.56 2.47 27.38
CA GLN A 124 3.83 2.73 25.96
C GLN A 124 4.87 1.77 25.42
N ILE A 125 5.92 1.47 26.17
CA ILE A 125 6.93 0.47 25.80
C ILE A 125 6.27 -0.90 25.61
N ALA A 126 5.43 -1.32 26.57
CA ALA A 126 4.71 -2.60 26.49
C ALA A 126 3.72 -2.66 25.31
N ILE A 127 3.01 -1.57 25.00
CA ILE A 127 2.15 -1.49 23.81
C ILE A 127 3.00 -1.64 22.54
N MET A 128 4.13 -0.93 22.46
CA MET A 128 5.03 -0.98 21.32
C MET A 128 5.63 -2.38 21.10
N GLU A 129 6.05 -3.04 22.17
CA GLU A 129 6.57 -4.42 22.12
C GLU A 129 5.50 -5.40 21.67
N ARG A 130 4.26 -5.24 22.14
CA ARG A 130 3.13 -6.08 21.75
C ARG A 130 2.73 -5.88 20.29
N GLU A 131 2.67 -4.63 19.81
CA GLU A 131 2.41 -4.32 18.40
C GLU A 131 3.50 -4.91 17.50
N SER A 132 4.78 -4.75 17.87
CA SER A 132 5.90 -5.38 17.14
C SER A 132 5.78 -6.89 17.12
N ALA A 133 5.54 -7.52 18.27
CA ALA A 133 5.44 -8.98 18.37
C ALA A 133 4.26 -9.55 17.57
N THR A 134 3.19 -8.77 17.39
CA THR A 134 2.04 -9.18 16.57
C THR A 134 2.40 -9.13 15.08
N LEU A 135 2.99 -8.02 14.62
CA LEU A 135 3.43 -7.87 13.23
C LEU A 135 4.52 -8.89 12.86
N ASP A 136 5.49 -9.13 13.74
CA ASP A 136 6.56 -10.12 13.52
C ASP A 136 5.99 -11.55 13.40
N ARG A 137 4.88 -11.84 14.09
CA ARG A 137 4.17 -13.13 13.97
C ARG A 137 3.38 -13.23 12.67
N GLU A 138 2.63 -12.20 12.30
CA GLU A 138 1.87 -12.17 11.05
C GLU A 138 2.81 -12.29 9.84
N PHE A 139 3.95 -11.59 9.87
CA PHE A 139 4.96 -11.69 8.83
C PHE A 139 5.54 -13.12 8.73
N LYS A 140 5.88 -13.74 9.86
CA LYS A 140 6.34 -15.14 9.89
C LYS A 140 5.32 -16.14 9.38
N ILE A 141 4.03 -15.91 9.62
CA ILE A 141 2.95 -16.75 9.09
C ILE A 141 2.96 -16.66 7.57
N ILE A 142 2.98 -15.44 7.02
CA ILE A 142 3.03 -15.21 5.57
C ILE A 142 4.30 -15.81 4.96
N GLU A 143 5.46 -15.62 5.58
CA GLU A 143 6.75 -16.12 5.10
C GLU A 143 6.83 -17.66 5.11
N LYS A 144 6.28 -18.30 6.14
CA LYS A 144 6.28 -19.76 6.27
C LYS A 144 5.51 -20.44 5.15
N ASP A 145 4.36 -19.87 4.77
CA ASP A 145 3.49 -20.46 3.76
C ASP A 145 3.94 -20.07 2.34
N TYR A 146 4.60 -18.91 2.17
CA TYR A 146 5.09 -18.44 0.87
C TYR A 146 6.02 -19.44 0.17
N GLY A 147 6.99 -20.01 0.89
CA GLY A 147 7.93 -20.97 0.29
C GLY A 147 7.27 -22.29 -0.11
N ARG A 148 6.33 -22.78 0.72
CA ARG A 148 5.59 -24.01 0.44
C ARG A 148 4.65 -23.83 -0.75
N ASP A 149 3.87 -22.75 -0.77
CA ASP A 149 2.89 -22.49 -1.81
C ASP A 149 3.57 -22.20 -3.15
N HIS A 150 4.69 -21.48 -3.14
CA HIS A 150 5.49 -21.26 -4.34
C HIS A 150 6.05 -22.58 -4.90
N LEU A 151 6.54 -23.48 -4.04
CA LEU A 151 7.04 -24.79 -4.45
C LEU A 151 5.91 -25.67 -5.01
N VAL A 152 4.75 -25.70 -4.35
CA VAL A 152 3.56 -26.44 -4.83
C VAL A 152 3.10 -25.90 -6.18
N LEU A 153 3.04 -24.57 -6.34
CA LEU A 153 2.67 -23.94 -7.60
C LEU A 153 3.67 -24.29 -8.73
N THR A 154 4.96 -24.21 -8.44
CA THR A 154 6.02 -24.55 -9.41
C THR A 154 5.94 -26.02 -9.85
N LEU A 155 5.74 -26.93 -8.89
CA LEU A 155 5.54 -28.36 -9.18
C LEU A 155 4.26 -28.61 -9.98
N ALA A 156 3.15 -27.95 -9.63
CA ALA A 156 1.88 -28.09 -10.35
C ALA A 156 2.00 -27.61 -11.81
N VAL A 157 2.63 -26.46 -12.04
CA VAL A 157 2.92 -25.94 -13.39
C VAL A 157 3.83 -26.92 -14.15
N GLY A 158 4.86 -27.45 -13.50
CA GLY A 158 5.76 -28.46 -14.08
C GLY A 158 5.02 -29.75 -14.48
N TYR A 159 4.12 -30.24 -13.63
CA TYR A 159 3.30 -31.42 -13.91
C TYR A 159 2.37 -31.19 -15.09
N ILE A 160 1.70 -30.03 -15.17
CA ILE A 160 0.85 -29.67 -16.31
C ILE A 160 1.67 -29.60 -17.60
N ARG A 161 2.89 -29.05 -17.57
CA ARG A 161 3.80 -29.07 -18.74
C ARG A 161 4.13 -30.49 -19.17
N ALA A 162 4.44 -31.39 -18.23
CA ALA A 162 4.71 -32.79 -18.52
C ALA A 162 3.47 -33.50 -19.12
N LEU A 163 2.28 -33.20 -18.60
CA LEU A 163 1.00 -33.73 -19.08
C LEU A 163 0.74 -33.30 -20.54
N LEU A 164 0.95 -32.01 -20.83
CA LEU A 164 0.79 -31.45 -22.19
C LEU A 164 1.89 -31.90 -23.17
N GLY A 165 3.02 -32.39 -22.66
CA GLY A 165 4.05 -33.04 -23.50
C GLY A 165 3.61 -34.40 -24.06
N ASN A 166 2.56 -35.03 -23.49
CA ASN A 166 2.03 -36.29 -23.98
C ASN A 166 0.93 -36.08 -25.03
N ALA A 167 1.26 -36.34 -26.29
CA ALA A 167 0.34 -36.17 -27.42
C ALA A 167 -0.99 -36.95 -27.28
N ARG A 168 -0.99 -38.11 -26.60
CA ARG A 168 -2.22 -38.89 -26.37
C ARG A 168 -3.17 -38.16 -25.40
N VAL A 169 -2.62 -37.55 -24.36
CA VAL A 169 -3.38 -36.79 -23.36
C VAL A 169 -3.91 -35.50 -23.97
N VAL A 170 -3.09 -34.78 -24.74
CA VAL A 170 -3.53 -33.58 -25.45
C VAL A 170 -4.67 -33.90 -26.41
N ARG A 171 -4.57 -35.00 -27.18
CA ARG A 171 -5.64 -35.44 -28.08
C ARG A 171 -6.94 -35.73 -27.35
N TYR A 172 -6.86 -36.44 -26.21
CA TYR A 172 -8.02 -36.72 -25.37
C TYR A 172 -8.65 -35.44 -24.81
N LEU A 173 -7.84 -34.52 -24.26
CA LEU A 173 -8.33 -33.26 -23.73
C LEU A 173 -8.94 -32.37 -24.82
N ALA A 174 -8.38 -32.35 -26.03
CA ALA A 174 -8.94 -31.60 -27.15
C ALA A 174 -10.32 -32.14 -27.58
N GLN A 175 -10.53 -33.46 -27.50
CA GLN A 175 -11.77 -34.11 -27.92
C GLN A 175 -12.86 -34.06 -26.85
N CYS A 176 -12.50 -34.24 -25.58
CA CYS A 176 -13.46 -34.39 -24.48
C CYS A 176 -13.57 -33.16 -23.58
N HIS A 177 -12.50 -32.38 -23.42
CA HIS A 177 -12.42 -31.25 -22.46
C HIS A 177 -11.65 -30.04 -23.01
N PRO A 178 -12.10 -29.42 -24.13
CA PRO A 178 -11.36 -28.37 -24.81
C PRO A 178 -11.13 -27.12 -23.95
N MET A 179 -12.07 -26.77 -23.06
CA MET A 179 -11.86 -25.64 -22.14
C MET A 179 -10.75 -25.91 -21.13
N ILE A 180 -10.66 -27.14 -20.60
CA ILE A 180 -9.61 -27.51 -19.65
C ILE A 180 -8.24 -27.47 -20.34
N LEU A 181 -8.17 -27.94 -21.60
CA LEU A 181 -6.95 -27.85 -22.39
C LEU A 181 -6.46 -26.41 -22.54
N ALA A 182 -7.36 -25.47 -22.84
CA ALA A 182 -7.02 -24.07 -22.97
C ALA A 182 -6.48 -23.48 -21.65
N GLU A 183 -7.08 -23.80 -20.51
CA GLU A 183 -6.58 -23.36 -19.20
C GLU A 183 -5.22 -23.99 -18.86
N PHE A 184 -5.03 -25.29 -19.15
CA PHE A 184 -3.74 -25.94 -18.94
C PHE A 184 -2.63 -25.32 -19.80
N GLN A 185 -2.93 -24.94 -21.04
CA GLN A 185 -1.98 -24.24 -21.91
C GLN A 185 -1.61 -22.85 -21.35
N LYS A 186 -2.57 -22.10 -20.82
CA LYS A 186 -2.30 -20.82 -20.14
C LYS A 186 -1.42 -21.02 -18.91
N ILE A 187 -1.74 -22.01 -18.06
CA ILE A 187 -0.96 -22.33 -16.86
C ILE A 187 0.45 -22.80 -17.22
N ALA A 188 0.62 -23.58 -18.29
CA ALA A 188 1.94 -24.02 -18.75
C ALA A 188 2.83 -22.86 -19.22
N GLN A 189 2.24 -21.80 -19.77
CA GLN A 189 2.95 -20.57 -20.17
C GLN A 189 3.25 -19.65 -18.98
N PHE A 190 2.62 -19.86 -17.83
CA PHE A 190 2.89 -19.09 -16.63
C PHE A 190 4.34 -19.26 -16.18
N GLN A 191 5.03 -18.14 -15.99
CA GLN A 191 6.33 -18.07 -15.31
C GLN A 191 6.10 -17.43 -13.95
N ALA A 192 6.30 -18.20 -12.88
CA ALA A 192 6.30 -17.62 -11.54
C ALA A 192 7.49 -16.65 -11.43
N ALA A 193 7.24 -15.43 -10.95
CA ALA A 193 8.30 -14.46 -10.69
C ALA A 193 9.33 -15.08 -9.74
N SER A 194 10.61 -15.03 -10.15
CA SER A 194 11.76 -15.51 -9.39
C SER A 194 12.19 -14.50 -8.34
#